data_AF-A2Q1Q6-F1
#
_entry.id   AF-A2Q1Q6-F1
#
_cell.length_a   1.000
_cell.length_b   1.000
_cell.length_c   1.000
_cell.angle_alpha   90.00
_cell.angle_beta   90.00
_cell.angle_gamma   90.00
#
_symmetry.space_group_name_H-M   'P 1'
#
loop_
_entity.id
_entity.type
_entity.pdbx_description
1 polymer ?
#
loop_
_entity_poly.entity_id
_entity_poly.type
_entity_poly.pdbx_seq_one_letter_code
_entity_poly.pdbx_strand_id
1 'polypeptide(L)'
;MMGRGKVKVLEVIEAVRLGTNMQPFDVVYYPRSGTPEFFVKTSLIGITLQIRWCPGMRFKMPIETEDSSRISWFIGTVASVQAADPSWPDSLWRLLQV
;
A
#
# COMPACT_ATOMS: atom_id res chain seq x y z
N MET A 1 -7.98 -17.90 15.32
CA MET A 1 -6.94 -18.22 14.31
C MET A 1 -7.59 -18.13 12.94
N MET A 2 -7.40 -17.04 12.20
CA MET A 2 -7.88 -16.92 10.82
C MET A 2 -6.66 -16.95 9.90
N GLY A 3 -6.69 -17.90 8.96
CA GLY A 3 -5.54 -18.26 8.15
C GLY A 3 -5.00 -17.06 7.37
N ARG A 4 -3.68 -16.88 7.37
CA ARG A 4 -3.02 -16.15 6.30
C ARG A 4 -3.39 -16.90 5.01
N GLY A 5 -4.36 -16.40 4.25
CA GLY A 5 -4.69 -16.96 2.95
C GLY A 5 -3.40 -16.98 2.13
N LYS A 6 -2.83 -18.16 1.91
CA LYS A 6 -1.68 -18.30 1.01
C LYS A 6 -2.25 -18.21 -0.39
N VAL A 7 -2.28 -17.00 -0.96
CA VAL A 7 -2.59 -16.80 -2.38
C VAL A 7 -1.62 -17.66 -3.18
N LYS A 8 -2.14 -18.50 -4.07
CA LYS A 8 -1.28 -19.38 -4.88
C LYS A 8 -0.58 -18.55 -5.95
N VAL A 9 0.65 -18.90 -6.28
CA VAL A 9 1.42 -18.21 -7.35
C VAL A 9 0.63 -18.17 -8.67
N LEU A 10 -0.07 -19.26 -9.01
CA LEU A 10 -0.92 -19.33 -10.21
C LEU A 10 -2.07 -18.30 -10.19
N GLU A 11 -2.66 -18.02 -9.04
CA GLU A 11 -3.73 -17.02 -8.91
C GLU A 11 -3.18 -15.60 -9.13
N VAL A 12 -1.95 -15.32 -8.67
CA VAL A 12 -1.27 -14.05 -8.94
C VAL A 12 -0.97 -13.89 -10.43
N ILE A 13 -0.45 -14.94 -11.08
CA ILE A 13 -0.16 -14.92 -12.52
C ILE A 13 -1.44 -14.67 -13.32
N GLU A 14 -2.54 -15.33 -12.96
CA GLU A 14 -3.82 -15.15 -13.65
C GLU A 14 -4.39 -13.74 -13.43
N ALA A 15 -4.29 -13.19 -12.22
CA ALA A 15 -4.71 -11.81 -11.94
C ALA A 15 -3.90 -10.79 -12.77
N VAL A 16 -2.58 -10.99 -12.90
CA VAL A 16 -1.73 -10.15 -13.77
C VAL A 16 -2.20 -10.25 -15.22
N ARG A 17 -2.43 -11.47 -15.73
CA ARG A 17 -2.91 -11.70 -17.10
C ARG A 17 -4.25 -11.01 -17.37
N LEU A 18 -5.22 -11.14 -16.46
CA LEU A 18 -6.53 -10.50 -16.57
C LEU A 18 -6.39 -8.97 -16.53
N GLY A 19 -5.60 -8.44 -15.59
CA GLY A 19 -5.32 -7.01 -15.47
C GLY A 19 -4.67 -6.41 -16.72
N THR A 20 -3.66 -7.09 -17.30
CA THR A 20 -3.00 -6.63 -18.54
C THR A 20 -3.94 -6.60 -19.74
N ASN A 21 -4.97 -7.46 -19.74
CA ASN A 21 -5.97 -7.54 -20.82
C ASN A 21 -7.21 -6.67 -20.53
N MET A 22 -7.18 -5.85 -19.47
CA MET A 22 -8.33 -5.06 -19.00
C MET A 22 -9.59 -5.91 -18.77
N GLN A 23 -9.41 -7.15 -18.33
CA GLN A 23 -10.50 -8.05 -17.97
C GLN A 23 -10.80 -7.95 -16.47
N PRO A 24 -12.08 -8.05 -16.08
CA PRO A 24 -12.46 -8.02 -14.66
C PRO A 24 -11.95 -9.27 -13.94
N PHE A 25 -11.57 -9.10 -12.67
CA PHE A 25 -11.20 -10.16 -11.75
C PHE A 25 -11.50 -9.73 -10.32
N ASP A 26 -11.63 -10.70 -9.42
CA ASP A 26 -11.97 -10.45 -8.03
C ASP A 26 -10.73 -10.41 -7.14
N VAL A 27 -10.76 -9.51 -6.16
CA VAL A 27 -9.76 -9.44 -5.09
C VAL A 27 -10.48 -9.42 -3.75
N VAL A 28 -10.09 -10.31 -2.86
CA VAL A 28 -10.65 -10.36 -1.50
C VAL A 28 -9.70 -9.64 -0.55
N TYR A 29 -10.21 -8.59 0.10
CA TYR A 29 -9.46 -7.81 1.07
C TYR A 29 -10.00 -8.04 2.48
N TYR A 30 -9.09 -8.43 3.40
CA TYR A 30 -9.36 -8.56 4.82
C TYR A 30 -8.56 -7.49 5.59
N PRO A 31 -9.04 -6.23 5.66
CA PRO A 31 -8.34 -5.17 6.38
C PRO A 31 -8.22 -5.51 7.87
N ARG A 32 -7.07 -5.15 8.44
CA ARG A 32 -6.82 -5.13 9.90
C ARG A 32 -6.09 -3.83 10.24
N SER A 33 -6.13 -3.41 11.51
CA SER A 33 -5.34 -2.25 11.95
C SER A 33 -3.88 -2.38 11.49
N GLY A 34 -3.38 -1.35 10.80
CA GLY A 34 -2.04 -1.30 10.24
C GLY A 34 -1.82 -2.06 8.93
N THR A 35 -2.85 -2.66 8.32
CA THR A 35 -2.73 -3.28 6.98
C THR A 35 -2.59 -2.18 5.92
N PRO A 36 -1.54 -2.18 5.08
CA PRO A 36 -1.40 -1.18 4.04
C PRO A 36 -2.45 -1.37 2.95
N GLU A 37 -3.07 -0.27 2.54
CA GLU A 37 -4.02 -0.23 1.42
C GLU A 37 -3.31 -0.52 0.09
N PHE A 38 -3.71 -1.60 -0.59
CA PHE A 38 -3.13 -1.99 -1.89
C PHE A 38 -4.02 -1.64 -3.10
N PHE A 39 -5.29 -1.31 -2.87
CA PHE A 39 -6.22 -0.91 -3.93
C PHE A 39 -6.65 0.54 -3.71
N VAL A 40 -5.93 1.45 -4.36
CA VAL A 40 -6.03 2.90 -4.14
C VAL A 40 -6.55 3.61 -5.39
N LYS A 41 -7.36 4.65 -5.20
CA LYS A 41 -7.87 5.47 -6.32
C LYS A 41 -6.71 6.19 -7.02
N THR A 42 -6.67 6.13 -8.35
CA THR A 42 -5.63 6.80 -9.17
C THR A 42 -5.52 8.30 -8.88
N SER A 43 -6.64 8.98 -8.59
CA SER A 43 -6.62 10.41 -8.24
C SER A 43 -5.81 10.72 -6.99
N LEU A 44 -5.81 9.83 -5.98
CA LEU A 44 -5.00 10.00 -4.77
C LEU A 44 -3.51 9.81 -5.06
N ILE A 45 -3.18 8.89 -5.97
CA ILE A 45 -1.79 8.69 -6.42
C ILE A 45 -1.29 9.96 -7.12
N GLY A 46 -2.09 10.53 -8.02
CA GLY A 46 -1.74 11.75 -8.74
C GLY A 46 -1.43 12.92 -7.80
N ILE A 47 -2.26 13.15 -6.79
CA ILE A 47 -2.03 14.19 -5.77
C ILE A 47 -0.77 13.88 -4.93
N THR A 48 -0.58 12.63 -4.54
CA THR A 48 0.56 12.21 -3.70
C THR A 48 1.90 12.39 -4.42
N LEU A 49 1.93 12.14 -5.73
CA LEU A 49 3.14 12.31 -6.55
C LEU A 49 3.52 13.77 -6.80
N GLN A 50 2.61 14.73 -6.57
CA GLN A 50 2.94 16.15 -6.61
C GLN A 50 3.77 16.60 -5.40
N ILE A 51 3.75 15.82 -4.31
CA ILE A 51 4.56 16.08 -3.12
C ILE A 51 6.00 15.63 -3.41
N ARG A 52 6.95 16.55 -3.30
CA ARG A 52 8.38 16.25 -3.39
C ARG A 52 8.87 15.62 -2.09
N TRP A 53 8.57 14.35 -1.89
CA TRP A 53 9.06 13.59 -0.74
C TRP A 53 10.59 13.61 -0.69
N CYS A 54 11.16 13.88 0.48
CA CYS A 54 12.59 13.86 0.71
C CYS A 54 12.93 13.49 2.16
N PRO A 55 14.16 12.99 2.41
CA PRO A 55 14.65 12.74 3.76
C PRO A 55 14.49 13.96 4.68
N GLY A 56 14.08 13.73 5.93
CA GLY A 56 13.84 14.77 6.93
C GLY A 56 12.45 15.38 6.92
N MET A 57 11.62 15.09 5.89
CA MET A 57 10.22 15.53 5.90
C MET A 57 9.44 14.85 7.02
N ARG A 58 8.73 15.65 7.82
CA ARG A 58 7.80 15.14 8.82
C ARG A 58 6.44 14.89 8.19
N PHE A 59 5.79 13.80 8.58
CA PHE A 59 4.44 13.49 8.16
C PHE A 59 3.58 13.09 9.36
N LYS A 60 2.28 13.13 9.14
CA LYS A 60 1.26 12.70 10.10
C LYS A 60 0.31 11.75 9.40
N MET A 61 0.12 10.55 9.94
CA MET A 61 -0.71 9.50 9.37
C MET A 61 -1.79 9.09 10.37
N PRO A 62 -3.07 9.02 9.97
CA PRO A 62 -4.12 8.46 10.81
C PRO A 62 -3.96 6.93 10.91
N ILE A 63 -4.10 6.39 12.11
CA ILE A 63 -4.14 4.96 12.40
C ILE A 63 -5.39 4.68 13.21
N GLU A 64 -6.25 3.80 12.71
CA GLU A 64 -7.39 3.32 13.47
C GLU A 64 -6.92 2.42 14.63
N THR A 65 -7.51 2.63 15.80
CA THR A 65 -7.33 1.71 16.94
C THR A 65 -7.81 0.31 16.58
N GLU A 66 -7.34 -0.71 17.30
CA GLU A 66 -7.65 -2.12 17.01
C GLU A 66 -9.17 -2.41 17.03
N ASP A 67 -9.93 -1.68 17.85
CA ASP A 67 -11.38 -1.74 17.97
C ASP A 67 -12.12 -0.81 16.97
N SER A 68 -11.39 -0.13 16.08
CA SER A 68 -11.90 0.84 15.11
C SER A 68 -12.76 1.97 15.71
N SER A 69 -12.67 2.23 17.03
CA SER A 69 -13.49 3.23 17.71
C SER A 69 -12.88 4.63 17.69
N ARG A 70 -11.56 4.73 17.45
CA ARG A 70 -10.80 5.99 17.51
C ARG A 70 -9.73 6.05 16.42
N ILE A 71 -9.36 7.28 16.09
CA ILE A 71 -8.20 7.57 15.25
C ILE A 71 -7.06 8.03 16.18
N SER A 72 -5.95 7.30 16.13
CA SER A 72 -4.65 7.74 16.65
C SER A 72 -3.84 8.39 15.52
N TRP A 73 -2.93 9.29 15.87
CA TRP A 73 -2.07 9.95 14.90
C TRP A 73 -0.63 9.47 15.05
N PHE A 74 -0.12 8.79 14.04
CA PHE A 74 1.29 8.50 13.92
C PHE A 74 2.01 9.71 13.33
N ILE A 75 3.11 10.12 13.95
CA ILE A 75 3.96 11.20 13.46
C ILE A 75 5.31 10.57 13.17
N GLY A 76 5.75 10.65 11.93
CA GLY A 76 7.01 10.07 11.48
C GLY A 76 7.87 11.08 10.73
N THR A 77 9.09 10.65 10.41
CA THR A 77 10.03 11.41 9.58
C THR A 77 10.50 10.51 8.45
N VAL A 78 10.46 11.00 7.22
CA VAL A 78 10.98 10.26 6.07
C VAL A 78 12.49 10.10 6.22
N ALA A 79 12.96 8.87 6.28
CA ALA A 79 14.39 8.54 6.31
C ALA A 79 14.97 8.51 4.89
N SER A 80 14.25 7.92 3.93
CA SER A 80 14.65 7.85 2.52
C SER A 80 13.46 7.65 1.60
N VAL A 81 13.67 7.89 0.30
CA VAL A 81 12.68 7.73 -0.76
C VAL A 81 13.26 6.80 -1.82
N GLN A 82 12.86 5.53 -1.80
CA GLN A 82 13.36 4.50 -2.71
C GLN A 82 12.40 3.30 -2.77
N ALA A 83 12.37 2.59 -3.89
CA ALA A 83 11.53 1.40 -4.03
C ALA A 83 11.90 0.35 -2.97
N ALA A 84 10.89 -0.28 -2.37
CA ALA A 84 11.10 -1.24 -1.29
C ALA A 84 11.64 -2.60 -1.78
N ASP A 85 11.36 -2.96 -3.03
CA ASP A 85 11.82 -4.19 -3.67
C ASP A 85 12.56 -3.85 -4.97
N PRO A 86 13.87 -4.18 -5.09
CA PRO A 86 14.64 -3.94 -6.31
C PRO A 86 14.09 -4.64 -7.56
N SER A 87 13.29 -5.70 -7.39
CA SER A 87 12.62 -6.39 -8.49
C SER A 87 11.53 -5.55 -9.14
N TRP A 88 11.09 -4.48 -8.45
CA TRP A 88 10.05 -3.54 -8.88
C TRP A 88 10.54 -2.09 -8.73
N PRO A 89 11.52 -1.65 -9.54
CA PRO A 89 12.22 -0.38 -9.35
C PRO A 89 11.31 0.85 -9.45
N ASP A 90 10.23 0.77 -10.24
CA ASP A 90 9.26 1.85 -10.43
C ASP A 90 8.05 1.75 -9.48
N SER A 91 8.08 0.82 -8.52
CA SER A 91 6.96 0.60 -7.61
C SER A 91 6.84 1.71 -6.58
N LEU A 92 5.62 2.25 -6.46
CA LEU A 92 5.26 3.18 -5.40
C LEU A 92 4.94 2.46 -4.07
N TRP A 93 4.92 1.13 -4.07
CA TRP A 93 4.65 0.34 -2.88
C TRP A 93 5.76 0.52 -1.84
N ARG A 94 5.40 1.09 -0.69
CA ARG A 94 6.33 1.36 0.43
C ARG A 94 7.56 2.19 0.00
N LEU A 95 7.36 3.14 -0.91
CA LEU A 95 8.40 4.03 -1.44
C LEU A 95 9.10 4.87 -0.35
N LEU A 96 8.38 5.21 0.73
CA LEU A 96 8.90 6.00 1.84
C LEU A 96 9.38 5.06 2.95
N GLN A 97 10.67 5.16 3.28
CA GLN A 97 11.19 4.63 4.53
C GLN A 97 10.94 5.67 5.63
N VAL A 98 10.34 5.26 6.74
CA VAL A 98 9.84 6.13 7.82
C VAL A 98 10.20 5.62 9.20
#